data_AF-A0A3N5QJ98-F1
#
_entry.id   AF-A0A3N5QJ98-F1
#
_cell.length_a   1.000
_cell.length_b   1.000
_cell.length_c   1.000
_cell.angle_alpha   90.00
_cell.angle_beta   90.00
_cell.angle_gamma   90.00
#
_symmetry.space_group_name_H-M   'P 1'
#
loop_
_entity.id
_entity.type
_entity.pdbx_description
1 polymer ?
#
loop_
_entity_poly.entity_id
_entity_poly.type
_entity_poly.pdbx_seq_one_letter_code
_entity_poly.pdbx_strand_id
1 'polypeptide(L)' 'ESVRDLRVAELTKLDMTIEDGKVKLFRARVSISFKYQKD' A
#
# COMPACT_ATOMS: atom_id res chain seq x y z
N GLU A 1 -5.37 -10.31 -15.76
CA GLU A 1 -6.43 -10.12 -14.74
C GLU A 1 -6.30 -8.72 -14.15
N SER A 2 -7.26 -7.83 -14.41
CA SER A 2 -7.24 -6.45 -13.89
C SER A 2 -8.28 -6.31 -12.78
N VAL A 3 -7.87 -5.84 -11.61
CA VAL A 3 -8.78 -5.51 -10.52
C VAL A 3 -9.59 -4.27 -10.92
N ARG A 4 -10.90 -4.43 -11.15
CA ARG A 4 -11.86 -3.33 -11.33
C ARG A 4 -12.77 -3.28 -10.10
N ASP A 5 -13.21 -2.08 -9.72
CA ASP A 5 -13.87 -1.73 -8.43
C ASP A 5 -12.95 -1.63 -7.19
N LEU A 6 -11.89 -0.82 -7.26
CA LEU A 6 -11.21 -0.32 -6.05
C LEU A 6 -12.19 0.59 -5.28
N ARG A 7 -12.73 0.13 -4.14
CA ARG A 7 -13.72 0.89 -3.37
C ARG A 7 -13.12 1.73 -2.25
N VAL A 8 -12.06 1.26 -1.60
CA VAL A 8 -11.37 1.97 -0.51
C VAL A 8 -9.91 1.50 -0.45
N ALA A 9 -8.97 2.45 -0.38
CA ALA A 9 -7.57 2.20 -0.08
C ALA A 9 -7.19 3.02 1.16
N GLU A 10 -6.83 2.36 2.25
CA GLU A 10 -6.52 2.99 3.53
C GLU A 10 -5.03 2.83 3.86
N LEU A 11 -4.38 3.93 4.23
CA LEU A 11 -3.04 3.89 4.80
C LEU A 11 -3.11 3.44 6.25
N THR A 12 -2.61 2.24 6.53
CA THR A 12 -2.63 1.67 7.88
C THR A 12 -1.36 1.94 8.66
N LYS A 13 -0.25 2.20 7.96
CA LYS A 13 1.03 2.51 8.59
C LYS A 13 1.95 3.28 7.66
N LEU A 14 2.60 4.28 8.20
CA LEU A 14 3.74 4.95 7.60
C LEU A 14 4.96 4.70 8.48
N ASP A 15 6.05 4.26 7.87
CA ASP A 15 7.33 4.13 8.55
C ASP A 15 8.49 4.37 7.58
N MET A 16 9.69 4.55 8.13
CA MET A 16 10.90 4.76 7.34
C MET A 16 12.06 3.97 7.92
N THR A 17 13.02 3.62 7.07
CA THR A 17 14.28 3.01 7.49
C THR A 17 15.39 4.04 7.38
N ILE A 18 16.19 4.15 8.45
CA ILE A 18 17.34 5.03 8.55
C ILE A 18 18.59 4.15 8.60
N GLU A 19 19.57 4.44 7.73
CA GLU A 19 20.90 3.82 7.75
C GLU A 19 21.95 4.95 7.72
N ASP A 20 23.00 4.84 8.53
CA ASP A 20 24.06 5.85 8.67
C ASP A 20 23.56 7.27 8.90
N GLY A 21 22.48 7.41 9.68
CA GLY A 21 21.85 8.69 10.00
C GLY A 21 21.10 9.34 8.84
N LYS A 22 20.93 8.64 7.72
CA LYS A 22 20.18 9.11 6.54
C LYS A 22 18.98 8.24 6.26
N VAL A 23 17.91 8.85 5.76
CA VAL A 23 16.74 8.07 5.35
C VAL A 23 17.07 7.26 4.11
N LYS A 24 16.91 5.94 4.23
CA LYS A 24 17.13 4.99 3.14
C LYS A 24 15.85 4.76 2.32
N LEU A 25 14.72 4.64 3.00
CA LEU A 25 13.43 4.36 2.36
C LEU A 25 12.25 4.77 3.23
N PHE A 26 11.17 5.15 2.55
CA PHE A 26 9.86 5.40 3.14
C PHE A 26 8.93 4.27 2.73
N ARG A 27 8.10 3.81 3.66
CA ARG A 27 7.13 2.75 3.41
C ARG A 27 5.75 3.23 3.82
N ALA A 28 4.79 2.83 3.01
CA ALA A 28 3.39 3.03 3.22
C ALA A 28 2.69 1.68 3.11
N ARG A 29 2.09 1.21 4.20
CA ARG A 29 1.26 0.02 4.18
C ARG A 29 -0.17 0.43 3.85
N VAL A 30 -0.69 -0.11 2.76
CA VAL A 30 -2.04 0.20 2.28
C VAL A 30 -2.90 -1.05 2.35
N SER A 31 -4.05 -0.95 3.00
CA SER A 31 -5.12 -1.94 2.95
C SER A 31 -6.06 -1.58 1.80
N ILE A 32 -6.21 -2.49 0.84
CA ILE A 32 -7.00 -2.24 -0.37
C ILE A 32 -8.20 -3.18 -0.39
N SER A 33 -9.40 -2.61 -0.45
CA SER A 33 -10.64 -3.36 -0.66
C SER A 33 -11.02 -3.32 -2.14
N PHE A 34 -11.13 -4.50 -2.75
CA PHE A 34 -11.54 -4.66 -4.13
C PHE A 34 -12.58 -5.75 -4.27
N LYS A 35 -13.45 -5.63 -5.29
CA LYS A 35 -14.28 -6.75 -5.73
C LYS A 35 -13.50 -7.59 -6.73
N TYR A 36 -13.52 -8.89 -6.55
CA TYR A 36 -12.93 -9.83 -7.49
C TYR A 36 -13.99 -10.24 -8.52
N GLN A 37 -13.70 -10.01 -9.80
CA GLN A 37 -14.47 -10.57 -10.92
C GLN A 37 -13.60 -11.61 -11.62
N LYS A 38 -14.15 -12.82 -11.76
CA LYS A 38 -13.71 -13.81 -12.74
C LYS A 38 -14.57 -13.62 -13.97
N ASP A 39 -13.94 -13.44 -15.12
CA ASP A 39 -14.60 -13.71 -16.40
C ASP A 39 -14.76 -15.23 -16.58
#